data_AF-A0A174LB95-F1
#
_entry.id   AF-A0A174LB95-F1
#
_cell.length_a   1.000
_cell.length_b   1.000
_cell.length_c   1.000
_cell.angle_alpha   90.00
_cell.angle_beta   90.00
_cell.angle_gamma   90.00
#
_symmetry.space_group_name_H-M   'P 1'
#
loop_
_entity.id
_entity.type
_entity.pdbx_description
1 polymer ?
#
loop_
_entity_poly.entity_id
_entity_poly.type
_entity_poly.pdbx_seq_one_letter_code
_entity_poly.pdbx_strand_id
1 'polypeptide(L)'
;MDLVSKMYAKNFSQQLGKWCEDHGVEYIGHVIEDNGEHNRLGCGAGHYFRAMSGQHMAGIDTIGGQIIPGNSYASRHGIAYIGNGIFHHFGLAKLGASDAQTDPKKKGRLMCEAFGAYGWNFGVKSMKWVADFLLAQGVNHFVPHAFSMADYPDMDCPPHFYARGNNPEFPFFAELMKYTNRMCDLLNGGKNVPQAALLYPAENDWMNDCMQMEVPGRVLQENQVEYEVLSEDIFVKRDYYGTKIRDRKLIVNERTMYALILPETKMIDEVQAKIVIEAIESGLPVFFINAMPERVAGVNSKIQEMYLQKMSGCKVTALEDIADEVKMVSAAGVTFEPKCKSLLTYHYEKDGKQIYLLFNTSLSEQISTKAVFAEKEEAVSYDAMRDVFCKISQDANNGKVAINVELAPYESLIVCFGYDKVDLEEEREKFTDNQMDISANWKFSKVKAIEYPNFGETEMMGELIPVSEIAPEFSGIMKYEKEIVLPRASCVIVKPEFVYEAAEVFINGQSAGKKMTPPYAWDISDWCIEGNNKLEVEVVNTPARDTLKFPGPFGPEREIMEPSGMFGRVVVEYK
;
A
#
# COMPACT_ATOMS: atom_id res chain seq x y z
N MET A 1 9.30 15.89 -28.10
CA MET A 1 8.81 15.53 -26.76
C MET A 1 9.43 16.41 -25.69
N ASP A 2 10.76 16.40 -25.53
CA ASP A 2 11.48 17.18 -24.52
C ASP A 2 11.07 18.67 -24.43
N LEU A 3 11.07 19.39 -25.55
CA LEU A 3 10.62 20.79 -25.59
C LEU A 3 9.16 20.97 -25.15
N VAL A 4 8.27 20.06 -25.55
CA VAL A 4 6.83 20.12 -25.27
C VAL A 4 6.58 19.91 -23.77
N SER A 5 7.18 18.89 -23.15
CA SER A 5 7.01 18.63 -21.72
C SER A 5 7.62 19.73 -20.85
N LYS A 6 8.75 20.33 -21.26
CA LYS A 6 9.33 21.52 -20.60
C LYS A 6 8.41 22.75 -20.72
N MET A 7 7.76 22.95 -21.88
CA MET A 7 6.78 24.02 -22.06
C MET A 7 5.52 23.80 -21.23
N TYR A 8 5.02 22.55 -21.11
CA TYR A 8 3.89 22.22 -20.24
C TYR A 8 4.23 22.53 -18.78
N ALA A 9 5.38 22.07 -18.28
CA ALA A 9 5.84 22.35 -16.93
C ALA A 9 5.86 23.86 -16.63
N LYS A 10 6.49 24.64 -17.51
CA LYS A 10 6.65 26.09 -17.32
C LYS A 10 5.33 26.86 -17.42
N ASN A 11 4.53 26.57 -18.45
CA ASN A 11 3.40 27.42 -18.83
C ASN A 11 2.07 26.95 -18.24
N PHE A 12 1.99 25.73 -17.72
CA PHE A 12 0.78 25.21 -17.06
C PHE A 12 1.06 24.94 -15.58
N SER A 13 1.84 23.90 -15.28
CA SER A 13 2.03 23.42 -13.91
C SER A 13 2.63 24.48 -12.98
N GLN A 14 3.77 25.07 -13.35
CA GLN A 14 4.47 26.07 -12.53
C GLN A 14 3.72 27.39 -12.45
N GLN A 15 2.93 27.74 -13.48
CA GLN A 15 2.09 28.93 -13.44
C GLN A 15 0.98 28.80 -12.40
N LEU A 16 0.32 27.63 -12.35
CA LEU A 16 -0.69 27.32 -11.33
C LEU A 16 -0.06 27.27 -9.93
N GLY A 17 1.10 26.60 -9.81
CA GLY A 17 1.86 26.56 -8.56
C GLY A 17 2.17 27.94 -8.01
N LYS A 18 2.71 28.83 -8.87
CA LYS A 18 2.99 30.22 -8.50
C LYS A 18 1.73 30.99 -8.10
N TRP A 19 0.63 30.82 -8.83
CA TRP A 19 -0.63 31.47 -8.47
C TRP A 19 -1.09 31.02 -7.08
N CYS A 20 -1.02 29.73 -6.78
CA CYS A 20 -1.36 29.18 -5.47
C CYS A 20 -0.47 29.75 -4.35
N GLU A 21 0.85 29.79 -4.56
CA GLU A 21 1.82 30.39 -3.63
C GLU A 21 1.51 31.86 -3.35
N ASP A 22 1.25 32.65 -4.40
CA ASP A 22 0.92 34.09 -4.30
C ASP A 22 -0.39 34.35 -3.52
N HIS A 23 -1.25 33.33 -3.36
CA HIS A 23 -2.53 33.41 -2.65
C HIS A 23 -2.57 32.60 -1.34
N GLY A 24 -1.43 32.01 -0.92
CA GLY A 24 -1.34 31.26 0.34
C GLY A 24 -2.12 29.93 0.35
N VAL A 25 -2.30 29.30 -0.81
CA VAL A 25 -2.93 27.98 -0.96
C VAL A 25 -1.94 26.99 -1.59
N GLU A 26 -2.16 25.69 -1.40
CA GLU A 26 -1.34 24.65 -2.03
C GLU A 26 -2.01 24.13 -3.32
N TYR A 27 -1.23 24.05 -4.40
CA TYR A 27 -1.58 23.30 -5.61
C TYR A 27 -1.31 21.81 -5.38
N ILE A 28 -2.35 20.98 -5.27
CA ILE A 28 -2.29 19.52 -5.11
C ILE A 28 -3.23 18.85 -6.11
N GLY A 29 -2.97 17.59 -6.45
CA GLY A 29 -3.68 16.85 -7.48
C GLY A 29 -2.78 15.78 -8.08
N HIS A 30 -3.21 15.16 -9.16
CA HIS A 30 -2.41 14.27 -9.98
C HIS A 30 -2.59 14.66 -11.46
N VAL A 31 -1.95 13.94 -12.38
CA VAL A 31 -2.13 14.15 -13.83
C VAL A 31 -2.66 12.86 -14.44
N ILE A 32 -2.67 12.73 -15.77
CA ILE A 32 -2.91 11.41 -16.37
C ILE A 32 -1.57 10.70 -16.42
N GLU A 33 -1.31 9.82 -15.44
CA GLU A 33 -0.11 8.97 -15.38
C GLU A 33 -0.36 7.51 -15.76
N ASP A 34 -1.63 7.11 -15.81
CA ASP A 34 -2.08 5.76 -16.07
C ASP A 34 -1.56 5.13 -17.36
N ASN A 35 -1.47 3.80 -17.36
CA ASN A 35 -1.30 2.99 -18.58
C ASN A 35 -0.10 3.41 -19.47
N GLY A 36 0.98 3.91 -18.86
CA GLY A 36 2.15 4.38 -19.61
C GLY A 36 2.02 5.81 -20.15
N GLU A 37 0.97 6.55 -19.78
CA GLU A 37 0.78 7.94 -20.21
C GLU A 37 1.64 8.92 -19.40
N HIS A 38 2.22 8.48 -18.29
CA HIS A 38 3.18 9.25 -17.49
C HIS A 38 4.39 9.75 -18.30
N ASN A 39 4.80 9.07 -19.37
CA ASN A 39 5.90 9.46 -20.26
C ASN A 39 5.48 9.68 -21.73
N ARG A 40 4.18 9.74 -22.06
CA ARG A 40 3.69 9.86 -23.45
C ARG A 40 2.74 11.05 -23.64
N LEU A 41 2.60 11.47 -24.90
CA LEU A 41 1.60 12.46 -25.30
C LEU A 41 0.39 11.72 -25.88
N GLY A 42 -0.79 12.28 -25.64
CA GLY A 42 -2.08 11.68 -25.96
C GLY A 42 -3.09 12.27 -24.99
N CYS A 43 -3.50 11.47 -24.01
CA CYS A 43 -4.11 11.99 -22.79
C CYS A 43 -3.06 12.38 -21.73
N GLY A 44 -1.83 11.84 -21.80
CA GLY A 44 -0.72 12.18 -20.90
C GLY A 44 -0.04 13.53 -21.14
N ALA A 45 0.70 14.00 -20.13
CA ALA A 45 1.46 15.26 -20.16
C ALA A 45 2.89 15.12 -20.73
N GLY A 46 3.25 13.95 -21.24
CA GLY A 46 4.55 13.64 -21.83
C GLY A 46 5.64 13.31 -20.82
N HIS A 47 5.63 13.87 -19.60
CA HIS A 47 6.63 13.57 -18.57
C HIS A 47 6.09 13.90 -17.17
N TYR A 48 5.89 12.89 -16.33
CA TYR A 48 5.26 13.02 -15.00
C TYR A 48 5.93 14.06 -14.10
N PHE A 49 7.24 13.92 -13.81
CA PHE A 49 7.93 14.85 -12.91
C PHE A 49 7.88 16.31 -13.39
N ARG A 50 7.92 16.54 -14.70
CA ARG A 50 7.78 17.88 -15.29
C ARG A 50 6.35 18.41 -15.12
N ALA A 51 5.35 17.57 -15.37
CA ALA A 51 3.94 17.90 -15.18
C ALA A 51 3.59 18.18 -13.70
N MET A 52 4.29 17.53 -12.76
CA MET A 52 4.09 17.70 -11.32
C MET A 52 4.92 18.82 -10.69
N SER A 53 5.85 19.45 -11.42
CA SER A 53 6.85 20.40 -10.88
C SER A 53 6.27 21.68 -10.23
N GLY A 54 5.05 22.07 -10.59
CA GLY A 54 4.35 23.19 -9.98
C GLY A 54 3.58 22.85 -8.70
N GLN A 55 3.29 21.57 -8.46
CA GLN A 55 2.48 21.14 -7.34
C GLN A 55 3.28 21.12 -6.02
N HIS A 56 2.60 21.23 -4.89
CA HIS A 56 3.19 21.25 -3.54
C HIS A 56 3.22 19.87 -2.87
N MET A 57 2.53 18.90 -3.47
CA MET A 57 2.63 17.47 -3.17
C MET A 57 2.88 16.73 -4.49
N ALA A 58 3.46 15.54 -4.45
CA ALA A 58 3.28 14.60 -5.54
C ALA A 58 1.86 14.03 -5.47
N GLY A 59 1.37 13.45 -6.56
CA GLY A 59 0.02 12.92 -6.59
C GLY A 59 -0.17 11.85 -7.64
N ILE A 60 -0.99 10.88 -7.29
CA ILE A 60 -1.44 9.77 -8.14
C ILE A 60 -2.93 9.50 -7.88
N ASP A 61 -3.57 8.70 -8.72
CA ASP A 61 -4.88 8.09 -8.44
C ASP A 61 -4.82 6.56 -8.43
N THR A 62 -5.60 5.93 -7.55
CA THR A 62 -5.83 4.47 -7.51
C THR A 62 -7.31 4.17 -7.32
N ILE A 63 -8.02 4.20 -8.44
CA ILE A 63 -9.46 4.03 -8.59
C ILE A 63 -9.79 2.96 -9.66
N GLY A 64 -11.06 2.62 -9.83
CA GLY A 64 -11.52 1.87 -11.01
C GLY A 64 -10.90 0.47 -11.17
N GLY A 65 -10.50 -0.17 -10.08
CA GLY A 65 -9.83 -1.47 -10.14
C GLY A 65 -8.41 -1.44 -10.74
N GLN A 66 -7.72 -0.28 -10.73
CA GLN A 66 -6.31 -0.18 -11.14
C GLN A 66 -5.44 -1.13 -10.30
N ILE A 67 -5.63 -1.14 -8.98
CA ILE A 67 -5.04 -2.12 -8.05
C ILE A 67 -6.10 -3.15 -7.69
N ILE A 68 -5.84 -4.43 -7.94
CA ILE A 68 -6.73 -5.52 -7.55
C ILE A 68 -5.90 -6.52 -6.75
N PRO A 69 -6.24 -6.72 -5.46
CA PRO A 69 -5.50 -7.63 -4.60
C PRO A 69 -5.28 -9.00 -5.26
N GLY A 70 -4.06 -9.53 -5.16
CA GLY A 70 -3.69 -10.84 -5.72
C GLY A 70 -3.63 -10.93 -7.25
N ASN A 71 -3.83 -9.83 -8.00
CA ASN A 71 -3.87 -9.87 -9.46
C ASN A 71 -3.06 -8.75 -10.11
N SER A 72 -1.76 -8.76 -9.81
CA SER A 72 -0.78 -7.75 -10.24
C SER A 72 -0.34 -7.87 -11.71
N TYR A 73 -0.75 -8.92 -12.44
CA TYR A 73 -0.26 -9.22 -13.78
C TYR A 73 -1.30 -9.12 -14.89
N ALA A 74 -2.60 -9.13 -14.56
CA ALA A 74 -3.63 -9.16 -15.59
C ALA A 74 -3.76 -7.79 -16.28
N SER A 75 -3.75 -7.80 -17.62
CA SER A 75 -4.25 -6.70 -18.42
C SER A 75 -5.74 -6.51 -18.16
N ARG A 76 -6.16 -5.29 -17.85
CA ARG A 76 -7.58 -4.96 -17.64
C ARG A 76 -8.19 -4.47 -18.94
N HIS A 77 -9.43 -4.81 -19.22
CA HIS A 77 -10.13 -4.31 -20.40
C HIS A 77 -11.27 -3.41 -19.93
N GLY A 78 -11.12 -2.10 -20.09
CA GLY A 78 -12.20 -1.14 -20.00
C GLY A 78 -12.82 -0.90 -21.38
N ILE A 79 -13.97 -0.22 -21.42
CA ILE A 79 -14.67 0.11 -22.67
C ILE A 79 -13.79 0.97 -23.60
N ALA A 80 -12.84 1.75 -23.06
CA ALA A 80 -11.97 2.66 -23.80
C ALA A 80 -10.46 2.50 -23.51
N TYR A 81 -10.04 1.54 -22.68
CA TYR A 81 -8.62 1.39 -22.32
C TYR A 81 -8.25 -0.06 -22.01
N ILE A 82 -6.96 -0.39 -22.17
CA ILE A 82 -6.37 -1.64 -21.68
C ILE A 82 -5.46 -1.28 -20.50
N GLY A 83 -5.87 -1.66 -19.29
CA GLY A 83 -5.16 -1.39 -18.06
C GLY A 83 -3.87 -2.21 -17.92
N ASN A 84 -2.75 -1.57 -17.56
CA ASN A 84 -1.49 -2.25 -17.29
C ASN A 84 -1.38 -2.60 -15.79
N GLY A 85 -1.79 -3.82 -15.42
CA GLY A 85 -1.73 -4.30 -14.03
C GLY A 85 -0.33 -4.22 -13.41
N ILE A 86 0.73 -4.46 -14.20
CA ILE A 86 2.11 -4.39 -13.72
C ILE A 86 2.46 -2.95 -13.35
N PHE A 87 2.10 -1.98 -14.19
CA PHE A 87 2.34 -0.56 -13.88
C PHE A 87 1.58 -0.11 -12.62
N HIS A 88 0.29 -0.46 -12.48
CA HIS A 88 -0.47 -0.06 -11.30
C HIS A 88 0.07 -0.67 -9.99
N HIS A 89 0.62 -1.88 -10.03
CA HIS A 89 1.14 -2.53 -8.82
C HIS A 89 2.60 -2.18 -8.53
N PHE A 90 3.43 -1.95 -9.55
CA PHE A 90 4.89 -1.84 -9.37
C PHE A 90 5.50 -0.52 -9.85
N GLY A 91 4.74 0.31 -10.58
CA GLY A 91 5.22 1.56 -11.17
C GLY A 91 4.56 2.79 -10.58
N LEU A 92 3.23 2.83 -10.53
CA LEU A 92 2.43 4.03 -10.26
C LEU A 92 2.75 4.68 -8.90
N ALA A 93 2.61 3.94 -7.81
CA ALA A 93 2.88 4.48 -6.48
C ALA A 93 4.36 4.83 -6.30
N LYS A 94 5.28 4.03 -6.84
CA LYS A 94 6.72 4.33 -6.83
C LYS A 94 7.07 5.58 -7.63
N LEU A 95 6.40 5.85 -8.75
CA LEU A 95 6.57 7.07 -9.54
C LEU A 95 6.25 8.31 -8.70
N GLY A 96 5.06 8.32 -8.08
CA GLY A 96 4.64 9.42 -7.22
C GLY A 96 5.51 9.55 -5.96
N ALA A 97 5.91 8.43 -5.36
CA ALA A 97 6.76 8.44 -4.17
C ALA A 97 8.12 9.03 -4.52
N SER A 98 8.69 8.66 -5.66
CA SER A 98 9.97 9.22 -6.09
C SER A 98 9.91 10.73 -6.30
N ASP A 99 8.82 11.27 -6.87
CA ASP A 99 8.61 12.72 -6.98
C ASP A 99 8.49 13.37 -5.59
N ALA A 100 7.69 12.79 -4.70
CA ALA A 100 7.50 13.29 -3.34
C ALA A 100 8.80 13.37 -2.54
N GLN A 101 9.61 12.31 -2.66
CA GLN A 101 10.84 12.13 -1.91
C GLN A 101 11.98 12.97 -2.52
N THR A 102 12.08 13.08 -3.85
CA THR A 102 13.23 13.73 -4.48
C THR A 102 13.06 15.23 -4.71
N ASP A 103 11.85 15.74 -4.95
CA ASP A 103 11.60 17.18 -5.11
C ASP A 103 11.40 17.87 -3.74
N PRO A 104 12.31 18.78 -3.32
CA PRO A 104 12.21 19.45 -2.02
C PRO A 104 10.91 20.21 -1.81
N LYS A 105 10.25 20.70 -2.88
CA LYS A 105 8.97 21.39 -2.78
C LYS A 105 7.87 20.48 -2.22
N LYS A 106 7.93 19.17 -2.50
CA LYS A 106 6.89 18.22 -2.12
C LYS A 106 6.99 17.80 -0.65
N LYS A 107 8.15 18.00 -0.03
CA LYS A 107 8.42 17.71 1.39
C LYS A 107 8.11 16.26 1.77
N GLY A 108 8.36 15.30 0.87
CA GLY A 108 8.07 13.90 1.11
C GLY A 108 6.59 13.53 1.08
N ARG A 109 5.69 14.44 0.64
CA ARG A 109 4.23 14.19 0.62
C ARG A 109 3.77 13.66 -0.73
N LEU A 110 3.16 12.48 -0.71
CA LEU A 110 2.48 11.86 -1.84
C LEU A 110 0.99 11.74 -1.54
N MET A 111 0.20 12.47 -2.32
CA MET A 111 -1.26 12.37 -2.31
C MET A 111 -1.73 11.21 -3.19
N CYS A 112 -2.76 10.49 -2.75
CA CYS A 112 -3.43 9.49 -3.56
C CYS A 112 -4.95 9.60 -3.45
N GLU A 113 -5.63 9.83 -4.57
CA GLU A 113 -7.06 9.57 -4.65
C GLU A 113 -7.28 8.05 -4.63
N ALA A 114 -8.08 7.52 -3.69
CA ALA A 114 -8.19 6.08 -3.46
C ALA A 114 -9.64 5.62 -3.30
N PHE A 115 -9.88 4.33 -3.60
CA PHE A 115 -11.13 3.58 -3.39
C PHE A 115 -12.30 3.88 -4.32
N GLY A 116 -12.24 4.96 -5.10
CA GLY A 116 -13.32 5.33 -6.03
C GLY A 116 -13.51 4.33 -7.17
N ALA A 117 -14.73 4.23 -7.69
CA ALA A 117 -15.09 3.42 -8.87
C ALA A 117 -14.75 1.92 -8.79
N TYR A 118 -14.59 1.36 -7.59
CA TYR A 118 -14.41 -0.09 -7.38
C TYR A 118 -15.73 -0.87 -7.34
N GLY A 119 -16.87 -0.18 -7.25
CA GLY A 119 -18.19 -0.81 -7.15
C GLY A 119 -18.70 -0.95 -5.72
N TRP A 120 -19.99 -1.22 -5.56
CA TRP A 120 -20.64 -1.37 -4.25
C TRP A 120 -20.20 -2.60 -3.45
N ASN A 121 -19.51 -3.56 -4.08
CA ASN A 121 -18.96 -4.74 -3.43
C ASN A 121 -17.57 -4.50 -2.81
N PHE A 122 -16.98 -3.32 -3.02
CA PHE A 122 -15.67 -2.99 -2.48
C PHE A 122 -15.80 -2.53 -1.02
N GLY A 123 -15.63 -3.47 -0.09
CA GLY A 123 -15.75 -3.26 1.35
C GLY A 123 -14.45 -2.88 2.07
N VAL A 124 -14.56 -2.62 3.38
CA VAL A 124 -13.46 -2.12 4.23
C VAL A 124 -12.26 -3.07 4.33
N LYS A 125 -12.44 -4.39 4.17
CA LYS A 125 -11.34 -5.38 4.13
C LYS A 125 -10.43 -5.13 2.92
N SER A 126 -11.05 -4.89 1.76
CA SER A 126 -10.33 -4.58 0.52
C SER A 126 -9.70 -3.18 0.57
N MET A 127 -10.39 -2.21 1.15
CA MET A 127 -9.84 -0.86 1.37
C MET A 127 -8.60 -0.89 2.29
N LYS A 128 -8.63 -1.69 3.37
CA LYS A 128 -7.46 -1.87 4.25
C LYS A 128 -6.27 -2.49 3.51
N TRP A 129 -6.51 -3.49 2.67
CA TRP A 129 -5.47 -4.06 1.81
C TRP A 129 -4.82 -3.01 0.91
N VAL A 130 -5.65 -2.22 0.21
CA VAL A 130 -5.18 -1.17 -0.70
C VAL A 130 -4.46 -0.05 0.06
N ALA A 131 -4.94 0.34 1.24
CA ALA A 131 -4.28 1.32 2.09
C ALA A 131 -2.87 0.87 2.48
N ASP A 132 -2.71 -0.35 2.99
CA ASP A 132 -1.40 -0.89 3.38
C ASP A 132 -0.45 -1.00 2.18
N PHE A 133 -0.97 -1.45 1.04
CA PHE A 133 -0.21 -1.53 -0.20
C PHE A 133 0.34 -0.17 -0.64
N LEU A 134 -0.50 0.86 -0.59
CA LEU A 134 -0.12 2.23 -0.97
C LEU A 134 0.82 2.88 0.05
N LEU A 135 0.57 2.68 1.35
CA LEU A 135 1.46 3.11 2.44
C LEU A 135 2.87 2.52 2.26
N ALA A 136 2.94 1.21 1.97
CA ALA A 136 4.21 0.52 1.76
C ALA A 136 4.93 0.91 0.46
N GLN A 137 4.28 1.63 -0.45
CA GLN A 137 4.93 2.22 -1.62
C GLN A 137 5.23 3.72 -1.48
N GLY A 138 4.88 4.34 -0.35
CA GLY A 138 5.24 5.72 -0.01
C GLY A 138 4.09 6.73 -0.08
N VAL A 139 2.84 6.30 -0.26
CA VAL A 139 1.68 7.19 -0.10
C VAL A 139 1.52 7.53 1.37
N ASN A 140 1.39 8.82 1.68
CA ASN A 140 1.21 9.31 3.05
C ASN A 140 0.18 10.45 3.17
N HIS A 141 -0.64 10.62 2.14
CA HIS A 141 -1.78 11.54 2.14
C HIS A 141 -2.92 10.95 1.30
N PHE A 142 -3.93 10.37 1.95
CA PHE A 142 -5.04 9.73 1.24
C PHE A 142 -6.19 10.71 1.02
N VAL A 143 -6.79 10.67 -0.16
CA VAL A 143 -8.04 11.35 -0.50
C VAL A 143 -9.07 10.26 -0.87
N PRO A 144 -9.83 9.73 0.11
CA PRO A 144 -10.82 8.69 -0.15
C PRO A 144 -11.97 9.20 -1.03
N HIS A 145 -12.21 8.52 -2.15
CA HIS A 145 -13.34 8.74 -3.04
C HIS A 145 -14.44 7.69 -2.77
N ALA A 146 -15.67 8.04 -2.36
CA ALA A 146 -16.15 9.40 -2.08
C ALA A 146 -17.27 9.49 -1.04
N PHE A 147 -17.46 10.71 -0.52
CA PHE A 147 -18.69 11.14 0.13
C PHE A 147 -19.62 11.80 -0.90
N SER A 148 -20.63 11.07 -1.35
CA SER A 148 -21.63 11.60 -2.28
C SER A 148 -22.77 12.34 -1.57
N MET A 149 -23.23 13.42 -2.21
CA MET A 149 -24.41 14.17 -1.85
C MET A 149 -25.65 13.80 -2.70
N ALA A 150 -25.58 12.78 -3.55
CA ALA A 150 -26.77 12.26 -4.23
C ALA A 150 -27.65 11.42 -3.28
N ASP A 151 -28.84 11.05 -3.77
CA ASP A 151 -29.70 10.09 -3.10
C ASP A 151 -29.15 8.67 -3.27
N TYR A 152 -29.41 7.80 -2.29
CA TYR A 152 -28.98 6.40 -2.37
C TYR A 152 -30.00 5.56 -3.16
N PRO A 153 -29.53 4.66 -4.06
CA PRO A 153 -28.14 4.46 -4.46
C PRO A 153 -27.66 5.49 -5.49
N ASP A 154 -26.45 6.00 -5.27
CA ASP A 154 -25.72 6.76 -6.28
C ASP A 154 -24.84 5.81 -7.08
N MET A 155 -24.91 5.91 -8.41
CA MET A 155 -24.20 5.03 -9.34
C MET A 155 -22.92 5.67 -9.88
N ASP A 156 -22.63 6.91 -9.52
CA ASP A 156 -21.42 7.62 -9.94
C ASP A 156 -20.20 7.15 -9.14
N CYS A 157 -19.41 6.25 -9.72
CA CYS A 157 -18.14 5.78 -9.17
C CYS A 157 -18.19 5.28 -7.70
N PRO A 158 -19.12 4.36 -7.33
CA PRO A 158 -19.18 3.77 -5.99
C PRO A 158 -17.88 3.01 -5.62
N PRO A 159 -17.60 2.76 -4.33
CA PRO A 159 -18.49 2.90 -3.18
C PRO A 159 -18.60 4.32 -2.63
N HIS A 160 -19.74 4.62 -1.98
CA HIS A 160 -19.92 5.81 -1.16
C HIS A 160 -19.93 5.45 0.33
N PHE A 161 -19.01 6.04 1.10
CA PHE A 161 -18.73 5.57 2.47
C PHE A 161 -19.89 5.76 3.44
N TYR A 162 -20.67 6.85 3.30
CA TYR A 162 -21.85 7.09 4.14
C TYR A 162 -23.17 6.64 3.48
N ALA A 163 -23.29 6.78 2.15
CA ALA A 163 -24.48 6.41 1.37
C ALA A 163 -25.81 6.86 1.98
N ARG A 164 -25.87 8.09 2.50
CA ARG A 164 -27.06 8.65 3.21
C ARG A 164 -27.53 7.81 4.40
N GLY A 165 -26.61 7.12 5.08
CA GLY A 165 -26.90 6.24 6.22
C GLY A 165 -27.24 4.80 5.82
N ASN A 166 -27.15 4.44 4.54
CA ASN A 166 -27.47 3.10 4.06
C ASN A 166 -26.25 2.17 3.99
N ASN A 167 -25.02 2.68 4.13
CA ASN A 167 -23.83 1.85 4.15
C ASN A 167 -23.53 1.39 5.60
N PRO A 168 -23.73 0.10 5.95
CA PRO A 168 -23.49 -0.39 7.31
C PRO A 168 -22.00 -0.42 7.68
N GLU A 169 -21.09 -0.32 6.71
CA GLU A 169 -19.65 -0.32 6.96
C GLU A 169 -19.12 1.04 7.45
N PHE A 170 -19.94 2.10 7.45
CA PHE A 170 -19.47 3.45 7.80
C PHE A 170 -18.73 3.54 9.16
N PRO A 171 -19.16 2.87 10.25
CA PRO A 171 -18.39 2.84 11.49
C PRO A 171 -17.03 2.14 11.36
N PHE A 172 -16.92 1.11 10.51
CA PHE A 172 -15.66 0.40 10.25
C PHE A 172 -14.73 1.22 9.35
N PHE A 173 -15.30 1.93 8.37
CA PHE A 173 -14.57 2.89 7.55
C PHE A 173 -13.98 4.02 8.42
N ALA A 174 -14.71 4.48 9.44
CA ALA A 174 -14.16 5.44 10.39
C ALA A 174 -12.94 4.90 11.16
N GLU A 175 -12.96 3.63 11.59
CA GLU A 175 -11.79 2.98 12.21
C GLU A 175 -10.63 2.82 11.21
N LEU A 176 -10.93 2.46 9.96
CA LEU A 176 -9.93 2.41 8.90
C LEU A 176 -9.26 3.78 8.69
N MET A 177 -10.03 4.88 8.66
CA MET A 177 -9.47 6.22 8.50
C MET A 177 -8.62 6.67 9.71
N LYS A 178 -8.97 6.26 10.94
CA LYS A 178 -8.10 6.50 12.11
C LYS A 178 -6.78 5.75 11.97
N TYR A 179 -6.83 4.49 11.56
CA TYR A 179 -5.63 3.71 11.25
C TYR A 179 -4.79 4.39 10.15
N THR A 180 -5.40 4.74 9.02
CA THR A 180 -4.70 5.38 7.90
C THR A 180 -4.08 6.71 8.32
N ASN A 181 -4.77 7.52 9.13
CA ASN A 181 -4.21 8.78 9.66
C ASN A 181 -2.97 8.52 10.52
N ARG A 182 -3.03 7.57 11.47
CA ARG A 182 -1.88 7.20 12.31
C ARG A 182 -0.69 6.71 11.47
N MET A 183 -0.95 5.92 10.44
CA MET A 183 0.07 5.45 9.52
C MET A 183 0.67 6.57 8.67
N CYS A 184 -0.17 7.48 8.16
CA CYS A 184 0.30 8.65 7.42
C CYS A 184 1.15 9.57 8.31
N ASP A 185 0.74 9.81 9.55
CA ASP A 185 1.52 10.59 10.51
C ASP A 185 2.86 9.94 10.84
N LEU A 186 2.89 8.60 10.96
CA LEU A 186 4.12 7.83 11.17
C LEU A 186 5.08 7.97 9.97
N LEU A 187 4.55 7.94 8.74
CA LEU A 187 5.29 7.94 7.47
C LEU A 187 5.34 9.34 6.79
N ASN A 188 5.25 10.41 7.58
CA ASN A 188 5.32 11.80 7.10
C ASN A 188 6.27 12.63 7.97
N GLY A 189 6.92 13.64 7.36
CA GLY A 189 7.91 14.50 8.00
C GLY A 189 9.31 13.92 8.13
N GLY A 190 9.54 12.71 7.61
CA GLY A 190 10.84 12.06 7.49
C GLY A 190 11.22 11.79 6.02
N LYS A 191 11.95 10.71 5.79
CA LYS A 191 12.41 10.28 4.46
C LYS A 191 12.47 8.76 4.35
N ASN A 192 12.19 8.22 3.17
CA ASN A 192 12.52 6.84 2.88
C ASN A 192 14.04 6.63 2.82
N VAL A 193 14.45 5.36 2.90
CA VAL A 193 15.87 4.94 2.88
C VAL A 193 16.13 4.04 1.67
N PRO A 194 16.30 4.60 0.45
CA PRO A 194 16.50 3.81 -0.76
C PRO A 194 17.90 3.21 -0.87
N GLN A 195 18.02 2.13 -1.66
CA GLN A 195 19.27 1.44 -1.94
C GLN A 195 19.80 1.76 -3.35
N ALA A 196 18.91 2.00 -4.32
CA ALA A 196 19.28 2.24 -5.71
C ALA A 196 18.49 3.39 -6.35
N ALA A 197 19.10 4.00 -7.38
CA ALA A 197 18.42 4.87 -8.32
C ALA A 197 18.11 4.11 -9.60
N LEU A 198 16.86 4.10 -10.02
CA LEU A 198 16.40 3.66 -11.33
C LEU A 198 16.19 4.88 -12.22
N LEU A 199 16.88 4.96 -13.34
CA LEU A 199 16.71 6.08 -14.27
C LEU A 199 15.33 6.01 -14.94
N TYR A 200 14.60 7.12 -14.90
CA TYR A 200 13.28 7.26 -15.51
C TYR A 200 13.38 7.17 -17.05
N PRO A 201 12.57 6.32 -17.72
CA PRO A 201 12.81 5.98 -19.12
C PRO A 201 12.16 6.93 -20.15
N ALA A 202 11.59 8.08 -19.74
CA ALA A 202 10.79 8.91 -20.66
C ALA A 202 11.57 9.37 -21.90
N GLU A 203 12.76 9.92 -21.72
CA GLU A 203 13.60 10.34 -22.83
C GLU A 203 13.97 9.16 -23.76
N ASN A 204 14.18 7.97 -23.20
CA ASN A 204 14.47 6.77 -23.97
C ASN A 204 13.25 6.34 -24.81
N ASP A 205 12.06 6.30 -24.20
CA ASP A 205 10.78 5.92 -24.84
C ASP A 205 10.44 6.85 -26.01
N TRP A 206 10.78 8.14 -25.91
CA TRP A 206 10.59 9.09 -27.01
C TRP A 206 11.50 8.87 -28.21
N MET A 207 12.67 8.25 -27.98
CA MET A 207 13.69 8.02 -29.01
C MET A 207 13.61 6.62 -29.62
N ASN A 208 13.20 5.63 -28.84
CA ASN A 208 13.20 4.22 -29.22
C ASN A 208 12.35 3.37 -28.26
N ASP A 209 11.98 2.16 -28.69
CA ASP A 209 11.42 1.17 -27.78
C ASP A 209 12.42 0.88 -26.65
N CYS A 210 11.97 1.00 -25.40
CA CYS A 210 12.78 0.73 -24.22
C CYS A 210 12.00 -0.02 -23.14
N MET A 211 12.74 -0.62 -22.21
CA MET A 211 12.18 -1.23 -21.02
C MET A 211 11.54 -0.16 -20.13
N GLN A 212 10.28 -0.35 -19.77
CA GLN A 212 9.55 0.56 -18.88
C GLN A 212 9.93 0.31 -17.41
N MET A 213 9.77 1.34 -16.57
CA MET A 213 10.29 1.37 -15.19
C MET A 213 9.67 0.33 -14.26
N GLU A 214 8.41 -0.05 -14.47
CA GLU A 214 7.71 -1.04 -13.65
C GLU A 214 8.30 -2.45 -13.79
N VAL A 215 9.01 -2.73 -14.90
CA VAL A 215 9.62 -4.04 -15.17
C VAL A 215 10.78 -4.34 -14.21
N PRO A 216 11.85 -3.52 -14.13
CA PRO A 216 12.87 -3.67 -13.10
C PRO A 216 12.33 -3.29 -11.71
N GLY A 217 11.41 -2.33 -11.63
CA GLY A 217 10.76 -1.95 -10.38
C GLY A 217 10.10 -3.14 -9.66
N ARG A 218 9.43 -4.02 -10.40
CA ARG A 218 8.88 -5.27 -9.88
C ARG A 218 9.97 -6.18 -9.30
N VAL A 219 11.05 -6.42 -10.04
CA VAL A 219 12.12 -7.32 -9.59
C VAL A 219 12.77 -6.81 -8.29
N LEU A 220 12.96 -5.50 -8.20
CA LEU A 220 13.46 -4.86 -6.99
C LEU A 220 12.48 -5.02 -5.82
N GLN A 221 11.18 -4.73 -6.01
CA GLN A 221 10.16 -4.86 -4.96
C GLN A 221 9.95 -6.29 -4.48
N GLU A 222 9.83 -7.27 -5.37
CA GLU A 222 9.67 -8.70 -5.01
C GLU A 222 10.87 -9.26 -4.26
N ASN A 223 12.01 -8.58 -4.33
CA ASN A 223 13.23 -8.91 -3.59
C ASN A 223 13.53 -7.91 -2.47
N GLN A 224 12.57 -7.09 -2.04
CA GLN A 224 12.71 -6.15 -0.92
C GLN A 224 13.90 -5.20 -1.09
N VAL A 225 14.11 -4.70 -2.32
CA VAL A 225 15.08 -3.64 -2.63
C VAL A 225 14.36 -2.32 -2.80
N GLU A 226 14.59 -1.39 -1.88
CA GLU A 226 14.02 -0.03 -1.95
C GLU A 226 14.78 0.80 -2.99
N TYR A 227 14.07 1.55 -3.83
CA TYR A 227 14.68 2.32 -4.91
C TYR A 227 13.87 3.58 -5.23
N GLU A 228 14.53 4.54 -5.88
CA GLU A 228 13.91 5.76 -6.39
C GLU A 228 13.94 5.78 -7.92
N VAL A 229 12.86 6.24 -8.53
CA VAL A 229 12.80 6.54 -9.97
C VAL A 229 13.23 7.99 -10.17
N LEU A 230 14.36 8.21 -10.86
CA LEU A 230 14.94 9.54 -11.02
C LEU A 230 14.82 10.04 -12.46
N SER A 231 14.20 11.20 -12.64
CA SER A 231 14.30 11.95 -13.90
C SER A 231 15.71 12.50 -14.10
N GLU A 232 16.19 12.55 -15.34
CA GLU A 232 17.47 13.17 -15.67
C GLU A 232 17.53 14.67 -15.29
N ASP A 233 16.37 15.34 -15.20
CA ASP A 233 16.26 16.76 -14.81
C ASP A 233 16.87 17.02 -13.41
N ILE A 234 16.88 16.01 -12.53
CA ILE A 234 17.47 16.07 -11.19
C ILE A 234 19.00 16.26 -11.25
N PHE A 235 19.65 15.72 -12.27
CA PHE A 235 21.08 15.84 -12.48
C PHE A 235 21.47 17.13 -13.20
N VAL A 236 20.52 17.77 -13.89
CA VAL A 236 20.69 19.08 -14.53
C VAL A 236 20.48 20.21 -13.51
N LYS A 237 19.47 20.08 -12.64
CA LYS A 237 19.09 21.10 -11.63
C LYS A 237 19.64 20.77 -10.24
N ARG A 238 20.93 20.45 -10.15
CA ARG A 238 21.55 19.89 -8.94
C ARG A 238 21.38 20.73 -7.69
N ASP A 239 21.53 22.04 -7.81
CA ASP A 239 21.44 22.94 -6.66
C ASP A 239 20.02 22.92 -6.04
N TYR A 240 19.00 22.80 -6.89
CA TYR A 240 17.61 22.70 -6.44
C TYR A 240 17.36 21.37 -5.72
N TYR A 241 17.75 20.24 -6.33
CA TYR A 241 17.47 18.90 -5.79
C TYR A 241 18.51 18.42 -4.76
N GLY A 242 19.59 19.18 -4.52
CA GLY A 242 20.70 18.73 -3.66
C GLY A 242 21.50 17.56 -4.24
N THR A 243 21.49 17.37 -5.57
CA THR A 243 22.06 16.20 -6.25
C THR A 243 23.59 16.18 -6.22
N LYS A 244 24.19 15.10 -5.72
CA LYS A 244 25.65 14.91 -5.63
C LYS A 244 26.02 13.47 -5.95
N ILE A 245 27.04 13.27 -6.79
CA ILE A 245 27.71 11.98 -6.98
C ILE A 245 29.11 12.10 -6.39
N ARG A 246 29.38 11.34 -5.33
CA ARG A 246 30.68 11.34 -4.64
C ARG A 246 30.82 10.11 -3.76
N ASP A 247 32.06 9.72 -3.47
CA ASP A 247 32.36 8.66 -2.50
C ASP A 247 31.57 7.37 -2.77
N ARG A 248 31.41 7.01 -4.06
CA ARG A 248 30.64 5.84 -4.52
C ARG A 248 29.14 5.87 -4.18
N LYS A 249 28.58 7.06 -3.95
CA LYS A 249 27.17 7.30 -3.58
C LYS A 249 26.53 8.35 -4.48
N LEU A 250 25.24 8.16 -4.75
CA LEU A 250 24.37 9.19 -5.30
C LEU A 250 23.50 9.74 -4.18
N ILE A 251 23.53 11.06 -3.99
CA ILE A 251 22.72 11.76 -3.00
C ILE A 251 21.74 12.66 -3.73
N VAL A 252 20.44 12.54 -3.45
CA VAL A 252 19.38 13.42 -3.96
C VAL A 252 18.47 13.78 -2.81
N ASN A 253 18.28 15.06 -2.55
CA ASN A 253 17.44 15.56 -1.46
C ASN A 253 17.70 14.81 -0.13
N GLU A 254 18.99 14.70 0.26
CA GLU A 254 19.47 14.00 1.46
C GLU A 254 19.29 12.47 1.50
N ARG A 255 18.74 11.84 0.45
CA ARG A 255 18.64 10.38 0.31
C ARG A 255 19.88 9.85 -0.35
N THR A 256 20.42 8.76 0.18
CA THR A 256 21.65 8.13 -0.31
C THR A 256 21.32 6.84 -1.03
N MET A 257 21.76 6.70 -2.27
CA MET A 257 21.66 5.48 -3.08
C MET A 257 23.06 4.98 -3.42
N TYR A 258 23.19 3.66 -3.54
CA TYR A 258 24.46 2.94 -3.70
C TYR A 258 24.67 2.36 -5.10
N ALA A 259 23.67 2.49 -5.98
CA ALA A 259 23.71 2.02 -7.35
C ALA A 259 22.90 2.92 -8.26
N LEU A 260 23.34 3.07 -9.52
CA LEU A 260 22.57 3.64 -10.62
C LEU A 260 22.18 2.51 -11.60
N ILE A 261 20.89 2.37 -11.87
CA ILE A 261 20.32 1.35 -12.73
C ILE A 261 19.73 2.03 -13.96
N LEU A 262 20.11 1.55 -15.14
CA LEU A 262 19.54 1.96 -16.42
C LEU A 262 18.72 0.81 -17.00
N PRO A 263 17.41 1.00 -17.23
CA PRO A 263 16.59 0.04 -17.97
C PRO A 263 17.18 -0.26 -19.36
N GLU A 264 16.88 -1.44 -19.90
CA GLU A 264 17.35 -1.83 -21.24
C GLU A 264 16.84 -0.84 -22.30
N THR A 265 17.77 -0.26 -23.06
CA THR A 265 17.47 0.63 -24.19
C THR A 265 18.62 0.63 -25.18
N LYS A 266 18.31 0.81 -26.47
CA LYS A 266 19.34 0.90 -27.53
C LYS A 266 19.95 2.28 -27.62
N MET A 267 19.27 3.30 -27.11
CA MET A 267 19.66 4.70 -27.26
C MET A 267 19.43 5.46 -25.97
N ILE A 268 20.49 6.14 -25.51
CA ILE A 268 20.45 7.15 -24.45
C ILE A 268 20.75 8.52 -25.03
N ASP A 269 20.46 9.57 -24.28
CA ASP A 269 20.78 10.94 -24.69
C ASP A 269 22.14 11.41 -24.12
N GLU A 270 22.54 12.64 -24.46
CA GLU A 270 23.79 13.22 -23.96
C GLU A 270 23.79 13.42 -22.43
N VAL A 271 22.64 13.75 -21.83
CA VAL A 271 22.52 14.00 -20.39
C VAL A 271 22.75 12.70 -19.63
N GLN A 272 22.05 11.64 -20.01
CA GLN A 272 22.19 10.29 -19.45
C GLN A 272 23.61 9.76 -19.60
N ALA A 273 24.25 9.94 -20.76
CA ALA A 273 25.64 9.55 -20.97
C ALA A 273 26.59 10.26 -19.98
N LYS A 274 26.39 11.57 -19.75
CA LYS A 274 27.18 12.34 -18.79
C LYS A 274 26.97 11.86 -17.34
N ILE A 275 25.73 11.56 -16.97
CA ILE A 275 25.39 11.01 -15.63
C ILE A 275 26.15 9.70 -15.39
N VAL A 276 26.10 8.77 -16.36
CA VAL A 276 26.79 7.48 -16.25
C VAL A 276 28.30 7.67 -16.14
N ILE A 277 28.90 8.53 -16.97
CA ILE A 277 30.34 8.77 -16.94
C ILE A 277 30.78 9.33 -15.58
N GLU A 278 30.05 10.29 -15.03
CA GLU A 278 30.35 10.84 -13.71
C GLU A 278 30.18 9.81 -12.59
N ALA A 279 29.17 8.95 -12.68
CA ALA A 279 28.97 7.84 -11.76
C ALA A 279 30.18 6.90 -11.75
N ILE A 280 30.69 6.54 -12.93
CA ILE A 280 31.92 5.75 -13.08
C ILE A 280 33.12 6.47 -12.46
N GLU A 281 33.32 7.74 -12.79
CA GLU A 281 34.44 8.56 -12.29
C GLU A 281 34.43 8.68 -10.75
N SER A 282 33.24 8.64 -10.15
CA SER A 282 33.03 8.67 -8.69
C SER A 282 33.04 7.28 -8.02
N GLY A 283 33.18 6.20 -8.81
CA GLY A 283 33.15 4.82 -8.35
C GLY A 283 31.77 4.31 -7.88
N LEU A 284 30.69 5.02 -8.23
CA LEU A 284 29.32 4.56 -8.01
C LEU A 284 29.03 3.38 -8.97
N PRO A 285 28.60 2.22 -8.46
CA PRO A 285 28.16 1.11 -9.32
C PRO A 285 27.07 1.53 -10.31
N VAL A 286 27.29 1.24 -11.59
CA VAL A 286 26.31 1.45 -12.66
C VAL A 286 25.97 0.10 -13.29
N PHE A 287 24.68 -0.21 -13.34
CA PHE A 287 24.14 -1.42 -13.91
C PHE A 287 23.25 -1.09 -15.12
N PHE A 288 23.62 -1.59 -16.29
CA PHE A 288 22.75 -1.64 -17.46
C PHE A 288 22.02 -2.97 -17.47
N ILE A 289 20.69 -2.94 -17.58
CA ILE A 289 19.89 -4.16 -17.66
C ILE A 289 20.00 -4.74 -19.07
N ASN A 290 20.35 -6.03 -19.15
CA ASN A 290 20.47 -6.88 -20.34
C ASN A 290 21.51 -6.46 -21.41
N ALA A 291 21.64 -5.17 -21.72
CA ALA A 291 22.56 -4.67 -22.75
C ALA A 291 23.00 -3.22 -22.50
N MET A 292 24.20 -2.87 -23.00
CA MET A 292 24.65 -1.48 -23.12
C MET A 292 23.92 -0.77 -24.27
N PRO A 293 23.74 0.57 -24.20
CA PRO A 293 23.21 1.33 -25.33
C PRO A 293 24.16 1.29 -26.52
N GLU A 294 23.59 1.23 -27.72
CA GLU A 294 24.34 1.21 -28.98
C GLU A 294 24.68 2.63 -29.46
N ARG A 295 23.90 3.64 -29.03
CA ARG A 295 23.97 5.01 -29.53
C ARG A 295 23.74 6.05 -28.44
N VAL A 296 24.33 7.23 -28.62
CA VAL A 296 24.07 8.43 -27.82
C VAL A 296 23.47 9.49 -28.73
N ALA A 297 22.22 9.87 -28.46
CA ALA A 297 21.48 10.84 -29.26
C ALA A 297 21.96 12.28 -28.98
N GLY A 298 21.70 13.18 -29.93
CA GLY A 298 21.96 14.62 -29.77
C GLY A 298 23.42 15.06 -29.97
N VAL A 299 24.34 14.14 -30.23
CA VAL A 299 25.78 14.43 -30.42
C VAL A 299 26.30 13.94 -31.78
N ASN A 300 27.47 14.45 -32.20
CA ASN A 300 28.13 13.97 -33.41
C ASN A 300 28.84 12.62 -33.19
N SER A 301 29.19 11.91 -34.27
CA SER A 301 29.77 10.56 -34.21
C SER A 301 31.03 10.46 -33.33
N LYS A 302 31.91 11.48 -33.37
CA LYS A 302 33.14 11.48 -32.57
C LYS A 302 32.86 11.55 -31.06
N ILE A 303 31.88 12.36 -30.67
CA ILE A 303 31.47 12.47 -29.26
C ILE A 303 30.73 11.20 -28.83
N GLN A 304 29.87 10.65 -29.69
CA GLN A 304 29.19 9.37 -29.42
C GLN A 304 30.20 8.25 -29.14
N GLU A 305 31.19 8.05 -30.02
CA GLU A 305 32.24 7.04 -29.84
C GLU A 305 33.00 7.23 -28.52
N MET A 306 33.33 8.47 -28.17
CA MET A 306 33.99 8.80 -26.91
C MET A 306 33.13 8.41 -25.70
N TYR A 307 31.83 8.72 -25.71
CA TYR A 307 30.94 8.37 -24.61
C TYR A 307 30.75 6.87 -24.48
N LEU A 308 30.48 6.16 -25.58
CA LEU A 308 30.36 4.70 -25.57
C LEU A 308 31.65 4.04 -25.05
N GLN A 309 32.82 4.55 -25.43
CA GLN A 309 34.10 4.07 -24.91
C GLN A 309 34.26 4.33 -23.41
N LYS A 310 33.87 5.51 -22.91
CA LYS A 310 33.93 5.81 -21.47
C LYS A 310 32.99 4.93 -20.64
N MET A 311 31.86 4.53 -21.21
CA MET A 311 30.87 3.69 -20.53
C MET A 311 31.11 2.19 -20.72
N SER A 312 32.05 1.76 -21.56
CA SER A 312 32.23 0.34 -21.92
C SER A 312 32.66 -0.56 -20.74
N GLY A 313 33.10 0.03 -19.63
CA GLY A 313 33.44 -0.67 -18.39
C GLY A 313 32.26 -0.87 -17.43
N CYS A 314 31.07 -0.36 -17.77
CA CYS A 314 29.87 -0.58 -16.95
C CYS A 314 29.45 -2.04 -16.94
N LYS A 315 28.82 -2.45 -15.84
CA LYS A 315 28.34 -3.82 -15.70
C LYS A 315 27.01 -3.96 -16.42
N VAL A 316 26.91 -5.00 -17.25
CA VAL A 316 25.64 -5.47 -17.82
C VAL A 316 25.16 -6.63 -16.95
N THR A 317 23.91 -6.54 -16.51
CA THR A 317 23.29 -7.48 -15.57
C THR A 317 21.96 -7.97 -16.13
N ALA A 318 21.66 -9.25 -16.00
CA ALA A 318 20.35 -9.78 -16.35
C ALA A 318 19.26 -9.19 -15.44
N LEU A 319 18.06 -8.97 -15.98
CA LEU A 319 16.95 -8.38 -15.23
C LEU A 319 16.67 -9.09 -13.90
N GLU A 320 16.72 -10.43 -13.89
CA GLU A 320 16.48 -11.27 -12.71
C GLU A 320 17.55 -11.12 -11.61
N ASP A 321 18.77 -10.73 -11.97
CA ASP A 321 19.91 -10.64 -11.06
C ASP A 321 20.07 -9.24 -10.44
N ILE A 322 19.36 -8.23 -10.97
CA ILE A 322 19.55 -6.82 -10.58
C ILE A 322 19.35 -6.57 -9.09
N ALA A 323 18.41 -7.27 -8.46
CA ALA A 323 18.15 -7.11 -7.04
C ALA A 323 19.30 -7.64 -6.18
N ASP A 324 19.88 -8.79 -6.55
CA ASP A 324 21.00 -9.37 -5.82
C ASP A 324 22.28 -8.51 -6.03
N GLU A 325 22.48 -7.96 -7.22
CA GLU A 325 23.56 -7.01 -7.51
C GLU A 325 23.49 -5.74 -6.66
N VAL A 326 22.30 -5.14 -6.53
CA VAL A 326 22.09 -3.97 -5.66
C VAL A 326 22.35 -4.31 -4.20
N LYS A 327 21.89 -5.48 -3.72
CA LYS A 327 22.13 -5.93 -2.34
C LYS A 327 23.61 -6.12 -2.03
N MET A 328 24.43 -6.53 -3.00
CA MET A 328 25.87 -6.69 -2.80
C MET A 328 26.61 -5.36 -2.60
N VAL A 329 26.09 -4.26 -3.16
CA VAL A 329 26.75 -2.94 -3.09
C VAL A 329 26.10 -1.99 -2.09
N SER A 330 24.87 -2.27 -1.67
CA SER A 330 24.13 -1.45 -0.70
C SER A 330 24.62 -1.66 0.73
N ALA A 331 24.75 -0.57 1.48
CA ALA A 331 24.96 -0.62 2.93
C ALA A 331 23.65 -0.53 3.74
N ALA A 332 22.52 -0.27 3.07
CA ALA A 332 21.19 -0.19 3.67
C ALA A 332 20.33 -1.41 3.28
N GLY A 333 19.27 -1.66 4.05
CA GLY A 333 18.25 -2.68 3.81
C GLY A 333 18.13 -3.73 4.91
N VAL A 334 17.02 -4.46 4.85
CA VAL A 334 16.69 -5.61 5.71
C VAL A 334 16.77 -6.89 4.87
N THR A 335 17.26 -7.98 5.46
CA THR A 335 17.33 -9.29 4.79
C THR A 335 16.29 -10.24 5.33
N PHE A 336 15.65 -11.01 4.44
CA PHE A 336 14.63 -11.99 4.78
C PHE A 336 15.03 -13.38 4.28
N GLU A 337 14.98 -14.37 5.17
CA GLU A 337 15.25 -15.78 4.84
C GLU A 337 14.17 -16.69 5.45
N PRO A 338 13.42 -17.46 4.63
CA PRO A 338 13.48 -17.51 3.16
C PRO A 338 13.00 -16.22 2.47
N LYS A 339 13.35 -16.06 1.18
CA LYS A 339 12.84 -14.96 0.33
C LYS A 339 11.31 -15.09 0.17
N CYS A 340 10.59 -13.98 0.30
CA CYS A 340 9.12 -13.95 0.20
C CYS A 340 8.67 -12.91 -0.83
N LYS A 341 8.24 -13.34 -2.01
CA LYS A 341 7.82 -12.40 -3.08
C LYS A 341 6.60 -11.56 -2.72
N SER A 342 5.69 -12.11 -1.92
CA SER A 342 4.48 -11.41 -1.45
C SER A 342 4.76 -10.42 -0.31
N LEU A 343 5.99 -10.38 0.23
CA LEU A 343 6.36 -9.45 1.28
C LEU A 343 6.73 -8.10 0.67
N LEU A 344 5.87 -7.10 0.85
CA LEU A 344 6.17 -5.72 0.51
C LEU A 344 6.79 -5.03 1.74
N THR A 345 7.81 -4.22 1.52
CA THR A 345 8.58 -3.57 2.59
C THR A 345 8.79 -2.09 2.31
N TYR A 346 8.64 -1.27 3.34
CA TYR A 346 8.98 0.15 3.28
C TYR A 346 9.84 0.55 4.47
N HIS A 347 11.01 1.14 4.20
CA HIS A 347 11.94 1.62 5.22
C HIS A 347 11.94 3.15 5.25
N TYR A 348 11.57 3.70 6.41
CA TYR A 348 11.42 5.12 6.65
C TYR A 348 12.21 5.57 7.88
N GLU A 349 12.85 6.73 7.78
CA GLU A 349 13.55 7.40 8.88
C GLU A 349 12.82 8.69 9.25
N LYS A 350 12.49 8.85 10.53
CA LYS A 350 11.87 10.07 11.08
C LYS A 350 12.50 10.41 12.44
N ASP A 351 13.01 11.63 12.57
CA ASP A 351 13.64 12.12 13.81
C ASP A 351 14.72 11.19 14.39
N GLY A 352 15.50 10.54 13.51
CA GLY A 352 16.53 9.57 13.88
C GLY A 352 16.01 8.15 14.19
N LYS A 353 14.70 7.95 14.21
CA LYS A 353 14.06 6.65 14.44
C LYS A 353 13.86 5.92 13.12
N GLN A 354 13.99 4.59 13.16
CA GLN A 354 13.78 3.73 11.99
C GLN A 354 12.43 3.05 12.07
N ILE A 355 11.70 3.05 10.96
CA ILE A 355 10.35 2.50 10.84
C ILE A 355 10.35 1.58 9.62
N TYR A 356 9.94 0.33 9.83
CA TYR A 356 9.78 -0.67 8.80
C TYR A 356 8.31 -1.10 8.74
N LEU A 357 7.65 -0.87 7.60
CA LEU A 357 6.34 -1.45 7.32
C LEU A 357 6.55 -2.74 6.50
N LEU A 358 6.09 -3.86 7.04
CA LEU A 358 6.11 -5.18 6.41
C LEU A 358 4.67 -5.59 6.12
N PHE A 359 4.33 -5.88 4.86
CA PHE A 359 2.96 -6.19 4.45
C PHE A 359 2.89 -7.46 3.60
N ASN A 360 2.01 -8.39 3.97
CA ASN A 360 1.75 -9.59 3.20
C ASN A 360 0.72 -9.33 2.10
N THR A 361 1.18 -9.11 0.87
CA THR A 361 0.27 -8.87 -0.27
C THR A 361 -0.52 -10.12 -0.72
N SER A 362 -0.20 -11.30 -0.20
CA SER A 362 -0.89 -12.55 -0.54
C SER A 362 -2.33 -12.57 0.01
N LEU A 363 -3.23 -13.18 -0.75
CA LEU A 363 -4.63 -13.38 -0.35
C LEU A 363 -4.89 -14.71 0.35
N SER A 364 -3.93 -15.62 0.31
CA SER A 364 -4.12 -17.00 0.78
C SER A 364 -2.91 -17.59 1.50
N GLU A 365 -1.71 -17.05 1.26
CA GLU A 365 -0.48 -17.61 1.81
C GLU A 365 -0.02 -16.81 3.03
N GLN A 366 0.27 -17.53 4.11
CA GLN A 366 0.95 -16.97 5.27
C GLN A 366 2.43 -16.76 4.95
N ILE A 367 3.00 -15.65 5.40
CA ILE A 367 4.44 -15.42 5.41
C ILE A 367 5.00 -15.93 6.73
N SER A 368 6.08 -16.71 6.63
CA SER A 368 6.94 -17.09 7.75
C SER A 368 8.39 -16.93 7.30
N THR A 369 9.07 -15.91 7.82
CA THR A 369 10.45 -15.58 7.42
C THR A 369 11.21 -14.95 8.57
N LYS A 370 12.54 -15.11 8.58
CA LYS A 370 13.41 -14.43 9.52
C LYS A 370 13.88 -13.11 8.92
N ALA A 371 13.54 -11.99 9.54
CA ALA A 371 14.03 -10.67 9.17
C ALA A 371 15.27 -10.33 9.99
N VAL A 372 16.33 -9.83 9.34
CA VAL A 372 17.55 -9.34 9.99
C VAL A 372 17.78 -7.89 9.57
N PHE A 373 17.73 -7.02 10.56
CA PHE A 373 17.78 -5.56 10.42
C PHE A 373 19.23 -5.06 10.51
N ALA A 374 19.52 -3.88 9.94
CA ALA A 374 20.84 -3.26 10.07
C ALA A 374 21.03 -2.59 11.45
N GLU A 375 19.92 -2.35 12.13
CA GLU A 375 19.74 -1.69 13.40
C GLU A 375 20.26 -2.54 14.55
N LYS A 376 20.67 -1.84 15.61
CA LYS A 376 21.26 -2.42 16.83
C LYS A 376 20.44 -2.16 18.08
N GLU A 377 19.57 -1.16 18.00
CA GLU A 377 18.63 -0.80 19.05
C GLU A 377 17.56 -1.89 19.15
N GLU A 378 16.88 -1.97 20.29
CA GLU A 378 15.79 -2.90 20.49
C GLU A 378 14.63 -2.58 19.53
N ALA A 379 14.11 -3.61 18.86
CA ALA A 379 12.91 -3.49 18.05
C ALA A 379 11.67 -3.52 18.93
N VAL A 380 10.69 -2.68 18.60
CA VAL A 380 9.33 -2.75 19.13
C VAL A 380 8.35 -2.79 17.96
N SER A 381 7.17 -3.38 18.15
CA SER A 381 6.12 -3.29 17.14
C SER A 381 5.13 -2.18 17.48
N TYR A 382 4.51 -1.59 16.45
CA TYR A 382 3.44 -0.61 16.63
C TYR A 382 2.16 -1.13 15.98
N ASP A 383 1.12 -1.34 16.79
CA ASP A 383 -0.20 -1.68 16.29
C ASP A 383 -0.99 -0.38 16.06
N ALA A 384 -0.97 0.10 14.82
CA ALA A 384 -1.67 1.33 14.45
C ALA A 384 -3.21 1.17 14.41
N MET A 385 -3.77 -0.04 14.51
CA MET A 385 -5.22 -0.22 14.67
C MET A 385 -5.62 0.09 16.12
N ARG A 386 -4.83 -0.39 17.08
CA ARG A 386 -5.06 -0.19 18.52
C ARG A 386 -4.38 1.06 19.11
N ASP A 387 -3.44 1.66 18.38
CA ASP A 387 -2.61 2.79 18.83
C ASP A 387 -1.73 2.46 20.05
N VAL A 388 -1.07 1.29 19.99
CA VAL A 388 -0.22 0.79 21.09
C VAL A 388 1.10 0.27 20.55
N PHE A 389 2.17 0.44 21.32
CA PHE A 389 3.44 -0.24 21.08
C PHE A 389 3.46 -1.56 21.84
N CYS A 390 3.93 -2.61 21.18
CA CYS A 390 4.04 -3.93 21.78
C CYS A 390 5.51 -4.39 21.77
N LYS A 391 5.87 -5.21 22.77
CA LYS A 391 7.11 -5.97 22.71
C LYS A 391 7.05 -6.97 21.56
N ILE A 392 8.20 -7.21 20.94
CA ILE A 392 8.36 -8.24 19.92
C ILE A 392 9.51 -9.16 20.31
N SER A 393 9.30 -10.47 20.16
CA SER A 393 10.38 -11.45 20.35
C SER A 393 11.48 -11.24 19.32
N GLN A 394 12.72 -11.11 19.80
CA GLN A 394 13.88 -10.78 18.99
C GLN A 394 15.14 -11.47 19.50
N ASP A 395 16.02 -11.82 18.57
CA ASP A 395 17.32 -12.41 18.83
C ASP A 395 18.44 -11.44 18.44
N ALA A 396 19.54 -11.46 19.21
CA ALA A 396 20.78 -10.85 18.77
C ALA A 396 21.47 -11.74 17.71
N ASN A 397 21.77 -11.18 16.54
CA ASN A 397 22.45 -11.88 15.45
C ASN A 397 23.69 -11.11 15.01
N ASN A 398 24.88 -11.48 15.50
CA ASN A 398 26.16 -10.84 15.16
C ASN A 398 26.17 -9.30 15.30
N GLY A 399 25.49 -8.78 16.33
CA GLY A 399 25.37 -7.34 16.57
C GLY A 399 24.29 -6.61 15.74
N LYS A 400 23.42 -7.37 15.08
CA LYS A 400 22.17 -6.94 14.44
C LYS A 400 20.96 -7.51 15.19
N VAL A 401 19.78 -6.92 14.98
CA VAL A 401 18.51 -7.47 15.47
C VAL A 401 17.89 -8.41 14.45
N ALA A 402 17.41 -9.57 14.92
CA ALA A 402 16.65 -10.51 14.12
C ALA A 402 15.29 -10.81 14.77
N ILE A 403 14.23 -10.84 13.96
CA ILE A 403 12.87 -11.22 14.41
C ILE A 403 12.31 -12.31 13.49
N ASN A 404 11.44 -13.16 14.04
CA ASN A 404 10.62 -14.05 13.23
C ASN A 404 9.36 -13.29 12.81
N VAL A 405 9.14 -13.14 11.50
CA VAL A 405 7.99 -12.47 10.92
C VAL A 405 6.97 -13.53 10.53
N GLU A 406 5.82 -13.51 11.18
CA GLU A 406 4.64 -14.30 10.83
C GLU A 406 3.50 -13.36 10.46
N LEU A 407 3.09 -13.36 9.19
CA LEU A 407 1.98 -12.52 8.71
C LEU A 407 0.93 -13.40 8.04
N ALA A 408 -0.30 -13.38 8.55
CA ALA A 408 -1.45 -13.90 7.84
C ALA A 408 -1.62 -13.18 6.48
N PRO A 409 -2.41 -13.74 5.54
CA PRO A 409 -2.79 -13.00 4.32
C PRO A 409 -3.24 -11.58 4.65
N TYR A 410 -2.73 -10.58 3.92
CA TYR A 410 -2.99 -9.13 4.08
C TYR A 410 -2.81 -8.53 5.49
N GLU A 411 -2.07 -9.20 6.35
CA GLU A 411 -1.61 -8.63 7.60
C GLU A 411 -0.38 -7.74 7.36
N SER A 412 -0.29 -6.66 8.16
CA SER A 412 0.88 -5.79 8.21
C SER A 412 1.48 -5.74 9.60
N LEU A 413 2.81 -5.62 9.66
CA LEU A 413 3.59 -5.43 10.87
C LEU A 413 4.45 -4.17 10.72
N ILE A 414 4.38 -3.30 11.71
CA ILE A 414 5.25 -2.12 11.81
C ILE A 414 6.32 -2.43 12.85
N VAL A 415 7.58 -2.39 12.44
CA VAL A 415 8.75 -2.59 13.31
C VAL A 415 9.48 -1.26 13.45
N CYS A 416 9.73 -0.87 14.69
CA CYS A 416 10.22 0.45 15.06
C CYS A 416 11.51 0.31 15.90
N PHE A 417 12.51 1.15 15.59
CA PHE A 417 13.77 1.28 16.34
C PHE A 417 13.96 2.71 16.83
N GLY A 418 14.55 2.89 18.01
CA GLY A 418 14.74 4.21 18.65
C GLY A 418 13.51 4.68 19.43
N TYR A 419 12.67 3.74 19.88
CA TYR A 419 11.42 3.99 20.62
C TYR A 419 11.51 3.57 22.10
N ASP A 420 12.68 3.73 22.74
CA ASP A 420 12.97 3.20 24.09
C ASP A 420 12.12 3.78 25.26
N LYS A 421 11.32 4.83 25.00
CA LYS A 421 10.53 5.56 26.01
C LYS A 421 9.02 5.45 25.81
N VAL A 422 8.56 4.47 25.03
CA VAL A 422 7.13 4.22 24.84
C VAL A 422 6.63 3.24 25.90
N ASP A 423 5.36 3.38 26.26
CA ASP A 423 4.68 2.37 27.08
C ASP A 423 4.45 1.13 26.22
N LEU A 424 4.93 -0.01 26.69
CA LEU A 424 4.88 -1.27 25.97
C LEU A 424 3.80 -2.17 26.58
N GLU A 425 2.86 -2.60 25.74
CA GLU A 425 2.03 -3.75 26.06
C GLU A 425 2.84 -5.04 25.88
N GLU A 426 2.66 -5.96 26.83
CA GLU A 426 3.19 -7.32 26.69
C GLU A 426 2.50 -8.01 25.51
N GLU A 427 3.25 -8.86 24.80
CA GLU A 427 2.67 -9.72 23.79
C GLU A 427 1.68 -10.67 24.47
N ARG A 428 0.37 -10.52 24.19
CA ARG A 428 -0.63 -11.44 24.73
C ARG A 428 -0.37 -12.82 24.11
N GLU A 429 0.03 -13.78 24.95
CA GLU A 429 0.37 -15.14 24.54
C GLU A 429 -0.77 -15.77 23.69
N LYS A 430 -0.41 -16.33 22.52
CA LYS A 430 -1.34 -17.14 21.70
C LYS A 430 -1.49 -18.51 22.38
N PHE A 431 -2.64 -18.80 22.98
CA PHE A 431 -2.86 -20.06 23.71
C PHE A 431 -3.91 -20.96 23.06
N THR A 432 -3.80 -22.27 23.30
CA THR A 432 -4.80 -23.27 22.87
C THR A 432 -5.02 -24.36 23.93
N ASP A 433 -4.94 -24.03 25.23
CA ASP A 433 -5.00 -25.05 26.28
C ASP A 433 -6.40 -25.69 26.38
N ASN A 434 -7.46 -24.90 26.27
CA ASN A 434 -8.84 -25.37 26.21
C ASN A 434 -9.60 -24.73 25.05
N GLN A 435 -10.49 -25.49 24.42
CA GLN A 435 -11.35 -25.02 23.34
C GLN A 435 -12.80 -25.45 23.58
N MET A 436 -13.73 -24.51 23.39
CA MET A 436 -15.17 -24.75 23.39
C MET A 436 -15.74 -24.40 22.03
N ASP A 437 -16.36 -25.38 21.38
CA ASP A 437 -17.09 -25.15 20.13
C ASP A 437 -18.48 -24.57 20.44
N ILE A 438 -18.74 -23.36 19.92
CA ILE A 438 -19.99 -22.65 20.10
C ILE A 438 -20.75 -22.44 18.79
N SER A 439 -20.53 -23.28 17.77
CA SER A 439 -21.07 -23.05 16.42
C SER A 439 -22.59 -23.22 16.27
N ALA A 440 -23.26 -23.94 17.19
CA ALA A 440 -24.70 -24.24 17.07
C ALA A 440 -25.60 -23.34 17.93
N ASN A 441 -26.88 -23.22 17.54
CA ASN A 441 -27.96 -22.59 18.33
C ASN A 441 -27.69 -21.13 18.73
N TRP A 442 -27.54 -20.26 17.73
CA TRP A 442 -27.43 -18.81 17.92
C TRP A 442 -28.79 -18.13 17.77
N LYS A 443 -29.06 -17.11 18.59
CA LYS A 443 -30.15 -16.17 18.30
C LYS A 443 -29.67 -15.23 17.20
N PHE A 444 -30.47 -15.05 16.15
CA PHE A 444 -30.12 -14.26 14.99
C PHE A 444 -31.16 -13.18 14.72
N SER A 445 -30.72 -11.97 14.42
CA SER A 445 -31.57 -10.87 13.96
C SER A 445 -30.79 -9.99 12.97
N LYS A 446 -31.48 -9.17 12.20
CA LYS A 446 -30.86 -8.29 11.20
C LYS A 446 -31.61 -6.96 11.08
N VAL A 447 -30.90 -5.92 10.66
CA VAL A 447 -31.45 -4.55 10.52
C VAL A 447 -30.73 -3.79 9.41
N LYS A 448 -31.45 -2.95 8.67
CA LYS A 448 -30.80 -2.05 7.70
C LYS A 448 -29.95 -1.00 8.43
N ALA A 449 -28.90 -0.51 7.79
CA ALA A 449 -28.00 0.48 8.37
C ALA A 449 -28.73 1.72 8.93
N ILE A 450 -29.68 2.27 8.16
CA ILE A 450 -30.44 3.46 8.54
C ILE A 450 -31.42 3.23 9.69
N GLU A 451 -31.75 1.98 9.99
CA GLU A 451 -32.70 1.58 11.04
C GLU A 451 -31.99 1.18 12.34
N TYR A 452 -30.66 1.05 12.34
CA TYR A 452 -29.87 0.67 13.52
C TYR A 452 -30.08 1.64 14.70
N PRO A 453 -30.22 1.18 15.96
CA PRO A 453 -30.08 -0.21 16.43
C PRO A 453 -31.41 -0.99 16.53
N ASN A 454 -32.44 -0.64 15.76
CA ASN A 454 -33.78 -1.22 15.89
C ASN A 454 -33.88 -2.59 15.20
N PHE A 455 -33.24 -3.61 15.79
CA PHE A 455 -33.33 -4.98 15.30
C PHE A 455 -34.78 -5.49 15.30
N GLY A 456 -35.14 -6.18 14.21
CA GLY A 456 -36.44 -6.81 14.06
C GLY A 456 -36.59 -8.10 14.88
N GLU A 457 -37.42 -9.01 14.37
CA GLU A 457 -37.66 -10.30 15.03
C GLU A 457 -36.37 -11.12 15.16
N THR A 458 -36.28 -11.84 16.28
CA THR A 458 -35.16 -12.73 16.58
C THR A 458 -35.55 -14.17 16.30
N GLU A 459 -34.74 -14.85 15.50
CA GLU A 459 -34.92 -16.25 15.12
C GLU A 459 -33.82 -17.12 15.75
N MET A 460 -34.05 -18.43 15.83
CA MET A 460 -33.03 -19.38 16.28
C MET A 460 -32.34 -20.00 15.06
N MET A 461 -31.03 -19.81 14.96
CA MET A 461 -30.17 -20.39 13.94
C MET A 461 -29.48 -21.62 14.52
N GLY A 462 -30.00 -22.80 14.18
CA GLY A 462 -29.48 -24.08 14.69
C GLY A 462 -28.04 -24.36 14.25
N GLU A 463 -27.73 -24.04 12.99
CA GLU A 463 -26.39 -24.08 12.40
C GLU A 463 -26.10 -22.74 11.74
N LEU A 464 -24.88 -22.23 11.92
CA LEU A 464 -24.45 -20.97 11.31
C LEU A 464 -24.20 -21.16 9.81
N ILE A 465 -25.11 -20.65 8.99
CA ILE A 465 -25.02 -20.64 7.53
C ILE A 465 -24.85 -19.19 7.02
N PRO A 466 -24.34 -18.99 5.80
CA PRO A 466 -24.31 -17.67 5.20
C PRO A 466 -25.69 -17.02 5.17
N VAL A 467 -25.80 -15.79 5.68
CA VAL A 467 -27.06 -15.01 5.68
C VAL A 467 -27.55 -14.78 4.25
N SER A 468 -26.64 -14.77 3.28
CA SER A 468 -26.96 -14.71 1.86
C SER A 468 -27.80 -15.89 1.35
N GLU A 469 -27.84 -17.03 2.04
CA GLU A 469 -28.69 -18.17 1.67
C GLU A 469 -30.15 -17.99 2.10
N ILE A 470 -30.38 -17.34 3.24
CA ILE A 470 -31.73 -17.08 3.80
C ILE A 470 -32.27 -15.68 3.46
N ALA A 471 -31.37 -14.76 3.11
CA ALA A 471 -31.67 -13.36 2.84
C ALA A 471 -30.73 -12.79 1.75
N PRO A 472 -30.84 -13.26 0.50
CA PRO A 472 -29.86 -12.98 -0.55
C PRO A 472 -29.69 -11.50 -0.91
N GLU A 473 -30.74 -10.70 -0.74
CA GLU A 473 -30.76 -9.26 -1.10
C GLU A 473 -30.59 -8.33 0.11
N PHE A 474 -30.16 -8.88 1.26
CA PHE A 474 -30.01 -8.10 2.48
C PHE A 474 -28.63 -7.42 2.53
N SER A 475 -28.63 -6.10 2.75
CA SER A 475 -27.47 -5.35 3.20
C SER A 475 -27.80 -4.62 4.50
N GLY A 476 -26.89 -4.67 5.48
CA GLY A 476 -27.11 -4.10 6.80
C GLY A 476 -26.26 -4.76 7.88
N ILE A 477 -26.77 -4.72 9.12
CA ILE A 477 -26.14 -5.32 10.30
C ILE A 477 -26.85 -6.64 10.62
N MET A 478 -26.07 -7.69 10.85
CA MET A 478 -26.48 -9.05 11.20
C MET A 478 -25.97 -9.35 12.61
N LYS A 479 -26.88 -9.52 13.56
CA LYS A 479 -26.54 -9.73 14.97
C LYS A 479 -26.76 -11.18 15.38
N TYR A 480 -25.73 -11.77 15.96
CA TYR A 480 -25.70 -13.13 16.50
C TYR A 480 -25.53 -13.05 18.03
N GLU A 481 -26.44 -13.65 18.80
CA GLU A 481 -26.39 -13.63 20.27
C GLU A 481 -26.37 -15.06 20.84
N LYS A 482 -25.54 -15.26 21.87
CA LYS A 482 -25.42 -16.55 22.58
C LYS A 482 -25.00 -16.37 24.03
N GLU A 483 -25.49 -17.26 24.89
CA GLU A 483 -24.96 -17.42 26.24
C GLU A 483 -23.89 -18.51 26.25
N ILE A 484 -22.73 -18.20 26.83
CA ILE A 484 -21.63 -19.15 27.01
C ILE A 484 -21.31 -19.28 28.50
N VAL A 485 -20.97 -20.51 28.93
CA VAL A 485 -20.58 -20.78 30.32
C VAL A 485 -19.07 -20.97 30.36
N LEU A 486 -18.37 -20.11 31.08
CA LEU A 486 -16.92 -20.13 31.19
C LEU A 486 -16.50 -20.53 32.60
N PRO A 487 -15.46 -21.37 32.78
CA PRO A 487 -14.79 -21.46 34.06
C PRO A 487 -14.08 -20.15 34.37
N ARG A 488 -13.55 -20.02 35.59
CA ARG A 488 -12.63 -18.93 35.89
C ARG A 488 -11.42 -19.01 34.95
N ALA A 489 -11.31 -18.04 34.06
CA ALA A 489 -10.25 -17.94 33.06
C ALA A 489 -9.55 -16.59 33.15
N SER A 490 -8.25 -16.60 32.87
CA SER A 490 -7.36 -15.45 32.80
C SER A 490 -7.27 -14.85 31.39
N CYS A 491 -7.49 -15.69 30.38
CA CYS A 491 -7.50 -15.30 28.97
C CYS A 491 -8.66 -16.02 28.27
N VAL A 492 -9.41 -15.30 27.44
CA VAL A 492 -10.54 -15.81 26.66
C VAL A 492 -10.53 -15.16 25.27
N ILE A 493 -10.44 -15.98 24.23
CA ILE A 493 -10.39 -15.52 22.83
C ILE A 493 -11.53 -16.18 22.04
N VAL A 494 -12.34 -15.37 21.34
CA VAL A 494 -13.37 -15.86 20.41
C VAL A 494 -12.83 -15.83 18.98
N LYS A 495 -12.93 -16.95 18.28
CA LYS A 495 -12.45 -17.15 16.90
C LYS A 495 -13.55 -17.70 16.00
N PRO A 496 -14.28 -16.83 15.28
CA PRO A 496 -15.12 -17.23 14.16
C PRO A 496 -14.26 -17.60 12.94
N GLU A 497 -14.62 -18.67 12.26
CA GLU A 497 -13.91 -19.14 11.05
C GLU A 497 -14.15 -18.20 9.86
N PHE A 498 -15.41 -17.84 9.58
CA PHE A 498 -15.77 -16.96 8.47
C PHE A 498 -16.58 -15.76 8.95
N VAL A 499 -16.13 -14.57 8.56
CA VAL A 499 -16.81 -13.29 8.75
C VAL A 499 -16.73 -12.51 7.44
N TYR A 500 -17.89 -12.14 6.90
CA TYR A 500 -18.02 -11.34 5.68
C TYR A 500 -19.06 -10.24 5.90
N GLU A 501 -18.69 -8.96 5.92
CA GLU A 501 -17.42 -8.32 5.55
C GLU A 501 -16.54 -7.93 6.75
N ALA A 502 -17.14 -7.38 7.81
CA ALA A 502 -16.46 -6.93 9.03
C ALA A 502 -17.35 -7.16 10.25
N ALA A 503 -16.79 -7.21 11.46
CA ALA A 503 -17.56 -7.48 12.68
C ALA A 503 -17.06 -6.76 13.93
N GLU A 504 -17.98 -6.58 14.87
CA GLU A 504 -17.72 -6.16 16.25
C GLU A 504 -18.23 -7.23 17.21
N VAL A 505 -17.46 -7.53 18.24
CA VAL A 505 -17.82 -8.50 19.28
C VAL A 505 -18.13 -7.75 20.56
N PHE A 506 -19.20 -8.13 21.22
CA PHE A 506 -19.59 -7.64 22.54
C PHE A 506 -19.70 -8.79 23.52
N ILE A 507 -19.25 -8.57 24.74
CA ILE A 507 -19.32 -9.53 25.83
C ILE A 507 -19.86 -8.83 27.07
N ASN A 508 -20.96 -9.35 27.63
CA ASN A 508 -21.67 -8.73 28.76
C ASN A 508 -22.00 -7.24 28.53
N GLY A 509 -22.31 -6.88 27.28
CA GLY A 509 -22.64 -5.51 26.85
C GLY A 509 -21.43 -4.59 26.64
N GLN A 510 -20.19 -5.06 26.80
CA GLN A 510 -18.97 -4.30 26.53
C GLN A 510 -18.39 -4.69 25.17
N SER A 511 -17.98 -3.71 24.36
CA SER A 511 -17.31 -3.97 23.08
C SER A 511 -15.89 -4.48 23.32
N ALA A 512 -15.53 -5.55 22.61
CA ALA A 512 -14.17 -6.06 22.48
C ALA A 512 -13.47 -5.53 21.21
N GLY A 513 -14.10 -4.59 20.50
CA GLY A 513 -13.54 -3.89 19.34
C GLY A 513 -14.02 -4.39 17.99
N LYS A 514 -13.81 -3.56 16.97
CA LYS A 514 -14.15 -3.80 15.56
C LYS A 514 -12.97 -4.45 14.84
N LYS A 515 -13.23 -5.43 13.98
CA LYS A 515 -12.25 -5.98 13.03
C LYS A 515 -12.84 -6.03 11.63
N MET A 516 -12.00 -5.70 10.65
CA MET A 516 -12.35 -5.66 9.23
C MET A 516 -11.46 -6.55 8.36
N THR A 517 -10.42 -7.14 8.94
CA THR A 517 -9.49 -8.05 8.26
C THR A 517 -9.20 -9.24 9.17
N PRO A 518 -9.03 -10.44 8.61
CA PRO A 518 -8.44 -11.56 9.32
C PRO A 518 -7.02 -11.26 9.86
N PRO A 519 -6.59 -12.01 10.89
CA PRO A 519 -7.32 -13.06 11.59
C PRO A 519 -8.46 -12.51 12.49
N TYR A 520 -9.65 -13.10 12.35
CA TYR A 520 -10.83 -12.78 13.16
C TYR A 520 -10.76 -13.48 14.51
N ALA A 521 -10.09 -12.81 15.45
CA ALA A 521 -9.94 -13.26 16.83
C ALA A 521 -10.12 -12.08 17.78
N TRP A 522 -11.02 -12.19 18.75
CA TRP A 522 -11.24 -11.14 19.75
C TRP A 522 -10.82 -11.63 21.11
N ASP A 523 -9.94 -10.87 21.75
CA ASP A 523 -9.68 -11.04 23.17
C ASP A 523 -10.83 -10.40 23.97
N ILE A 524 -11.58 -11.23 24.68
CA ILE A 524 -12.74 -10.83 25.48
C ILE A 524 -12.48 -10.97 26.98
N SER A 525 -11.22 -11.21 27.37
CA SER A 525 -10.82 -11.59 28.73
C SER A 525 -11.27 -10.60 29.79
N ASP A 526 -11.09 -9.30 29.51
CA ASP A 526 -11.31 -8.21 30.47
C ASP A 526 -12.78 -8.08 30.93
N TRP A 527 -13.70 -8.66 30.16
CA TRP A 527 -15.13 -8.55 30.38
C TRP A 527 -15.81 -9.88 30.71
N CYS A 528 -15.06 -10.99 30.67
CA CYS A 528 -15.57 -12.31 31.04
C CYS A 528 -15.67 -12.48 32.56
N ILE A 529 -16.71 -13.21 32.99
CA ILE A 529 -16.90 -13.65 34.38
C ILE A 529 -16.96 -15.18 34.45
N GLU A 530 -16.67 -15.73 35.63
CA GLU A 530 -16.94 -17.15 35.90
C GLU A 530 -18.46 -17.41 35.84
N GLY A 531 -18.87 -18.43 35.09
CA GLY A 531 -20.27 -18.77 34.84
C GLY A 531 -20.81 -18.20 33.52
N ASN A 532 -22.04 -17.72 33.53
CA ASN A 532 -22.76 -17.29 32.33
C ASN A 532 -22.26 -15.95 31.81
N ASN A 533 -21.95 -15.89 30.53
CA ASN A 533 -21.58 -14.67 29.81
C ASN A 533 -22.45 -14.50 28.57
N LYS A 534 -22.88 -13.27 28.29
CA LYS A 534 -23.64 -12.93 27.07
C LYS A 534 -22.67 -12.50 25.98
N LEU A 535 -22.55 -13.29 24.93
CA LEU A 535 -21.75 -12.99 23.74
C LEU A 535 -22.67 -12.49 22.62
N GLU A 536 -22.30 -11.38 22.01
CA GLU A 536 -22.96 -10.82 20.82
C GLU A 536 -21.91 -10.55 19.74
N VAL A 537 -22.25 -10.84 18.49
CA VAL A 537 -21.43 -10.55 17.32
C VAL A 537 -22.28 -9.78 16.33
N GLU A 538 -21.91 -8.55 16.02
CA GLU A 538 -22.54 -7.73 14.99
C GLU A 538 -21.65 -7.76 13.74
N VAL A 539 -22.15 -8.37 12.66
CA VAL A 539 -21.48 -8.46 11.36
C VAL A 539 -22.14 -7.49 10.39
N VAL A 540 -21.34 -6.78 9.60
CA VAL A 540 -21.83 -5.92 8.51
C VAL A 540 -21.37 -6.47 7.18
N ASN A 541 -22.17 -6.29 6.14
CA ASN A 541 -21.79 -6.57 4.75
C ASN A 541 -21.79 -5.29 3.91
N THR A 542 -21.51 -5.40 2.62
CA THR A 542 -21.49 -4.25 1.71
C THR A 542 -22.90 -3.89 1.21
N PRO A 543 -23.13 -2.66 0.71
CA PRO A 543 -24.38 -2.28 0.05
C PRO A 543 -24.72 -3.06 -1.23
N ALA A 544 -23.75 -3.79 -1.80
CA ALA A 544 -23.87 -4.46 -3.10
C ALA A 544 -25.18 -5.23 -3.30
N ARG A 545 -25.63 -5.98 -2.27
CA ARG A 545 -26.84 -6.82 -2.34
C ARG A 545 -28.11 -5.99 -2.42
N ASP A 546 -28.19 -4.89 -1.67
CA ASP A 546 -29.34 -3.99 -1.70
C ASP A 546 -29.38 -3.17 -2.99
N THR A 547 -28.22 -2.75 -3.50
CA THR A 547 -28.14 -1.99 -4.76
C THR A 547 -28.56 -2.81 -5.98
N LEU A 548 -28.49 -4.15 -5.95
CA LEU A 548 -29.00 -5.01 -7.04
C LEU A 548 -30.50 -4.84 -7.33
N LYS A 549 -31.26 -4.28 -6.39
CA LYS A 549 -32.69 -3.98 -6.57
C LYS A 549 -32.91 -2.81 -7.54
N PHE A 550 -31.86 -2.03 -7.81
CA PHE A 550 -31.89 -0.86 -8.67
C PHE A 550 -31.09 -1.15 -9.94
N PRO A 551 -31.73 -1.12 -11.13
CA PRO A 551 -31.01 -1.36 -12.38
C PRO A 551 -30.07 -0.19 -12.69
N GLY A 552 -28.81 -0.51 -12.98
CA GLY A 552 -27.84 0.45 -13.52
C GLY A 552 -28.13 0.77 -15.01
N PRO A 553 -27.30 1.64 -15.63
CA PRO A 553 -27.48 2.03 -17.03
C PRO A 553 -27.38 0.86 -18.03
N PHE A 554 -26.78 -0.27 -17.63
CA PHE A 554 -26.66 -1.49 -18.43
C PHE A 554 -27.61 -2.62 -17.98
N GLY A 555 -28.57 -2.32 -17.10
CA GLY A 555 -29.48 -3.29 -16.49
C GLY A 555 -29.08 -3.66 -15.05
N PRO A 556 -29.76 -4.63 -14.41
CA PRO A 556 -29.38 -5.09 -13.09
C PRO A 556 -28.00 -5.75 -13.16
N GLU A 557 -27.03 -5.19 -12.46
CA GLU A 557 -25.73 -5.83 -12.26
C GLU A 557 -25.97 -7.16 -11.54
N ARG A 558 -25.42 -8.25 -12.08
CA ARG A 558 -25.47 -9.56 -11.43
C ARG A 558 -24.05 -10.06 -11.34
N GLU A 559 -23.38 -9.65 -10.27
CA GLU A 559 -22.03 -10.11 -9.97
C GLU A 559 -22.08 -11.38 -9.09
N ILE A 560 -21.03 -12.19 -9.18
CA ILE A 560 -20.79 -13.25 -8.19
C ILE A 560 -20.43 -12.55 -6.88
N MET A 561 -21.28 -12.67 -5.88
CA MET A 561 -21.09 -12.03 -4.57
C MET A 561 -20.53 -13.01 -3.54
N GLU A 562 -19.64 -12.53 -2.68
CA GLU A 562 -19.17 -13.27 -1.51
C GLU A 562 -20.33 -13.63 -0.57
N PRO A 563 -20.23 -14.71 0.22
CA PRO A 563 -21.13 -14.99 1.33
C PRO A 563 -21.29 -13.79 2.27
N SER A 564 -22.34 -13.77 3.09
CA SER A 564 -22.61 -12.68 4.06
C SER A 564 -22.82 -13.24 5.47
N GLY A 565 -22.35 -12.50 6.47
CA GLY A 565 -22.55 -12.83 7.89
C GLY A 565 -21.38 -13.61 8.50
N MET A 566 -21.62 -14.19 9.68
CA MET A 566 -20.71 -15.10 10.37
C MET A 566 -21.20 -16.53 10.21
N PHE A 567 -20.32 -17.43 9.76
CA PHE A 567 -20.66 -18.84 9.55
C PHE A 567 -19.43 -19.76 9.70
N GLY A 568 -19.66 -21.06 9.60
CA GLY A 568 -18.64 -22.08 9.89
C GLY A 568 -18.42 -22.26 11.39
N ARG A 569 -17.21 -22.71 11.75
CA ARG A 569 -16.88 -23.01 13.14
C ARG A 569 -16.64 -21.73 13.94
N VAL A 570 -17.19 -21.67 15.15
CA VAL A 570 -16.88 -20.60 16.12
C VAL A 570 -16.34 -21.25 17.38
N VAL A 571 -15.10 -20.93 17.71
CA VAL A 571 -14.39 -21.50 18.87
C VAL A 571 -14.11 -20.42 19.90
N VAL A 572 -14.31 -20.76 21.17
CA VAL A 572 -13.80 -19.98 22.31
C VAL A 572 -12.60 -20.72 22.88
N GLU A 573 -11.44 -20.08 22.86
CA GLU A 573 -10.22 -20.57 23.51
C GLU A 573 -10.09 -19.89 24.87
N TYR A 574 -9.69 -20.63 25.91
CA TYR A 574 -9.54 -20.05 27.25
C TYR A 574 -8.47 -20.74 28.10
N LYS A 575 -7.94 -19.99 29.07
CA LYS A 575 -6.90 -20.43 30.01
C LYS A 575 -7.26 -20.16 31.45
#